data_AF-A0A3B4Y403-F1
#
_entry.id   AF-A0A3B4Y403-F1
#
_cell.length_a   1.000
_cell.length_b   1.000
_cell.length_c   1.000
_cell.angle_alpha   90.00
_cell.angle_beta   90.00
_cell.angle_gamma   90.00
#
_symmetry.space_group_name_H-M   'P 1'
#
loop_
_entity.id
_entity.type
_entity.pdbx_description
1 polymer ?
#
loop_
_entity_poly.entity_id
_entity_poly.type
_entity_poly.pdbx_seq_one_letter_code
_entity_poly.pdbx_strand_id
1 'polypeptide(L)'
;MGSGESTTRKVSFGVDDEDRVRILRGVKVMLVYPSPSSRPQQSSQHRPQPSTQSSTSKPDSRTKEEQRRYEQKQKIHKEELAKAAQREREAAMQKMTKAMNRERQHTRKEAEKTKQLAQQLQKKDSQLKALDAFYKEQLAQLEKRVHARNTDPVCAGLQSQILSCYRENGDQTLRCSDLAKAYMQCINAAKKVRVFSHLDLEYQRSAKG
;
A
#
# COMPACT_ATOMS: atom_id res chain seq x y z
N MET A 1 -42.96 10.21 -9.39
CA MET A 1 -41.59 10.50 -8.92
C MET A 1 -41.57 10.22 -7.43
N GLY A 2 -40.95 9.10 -7.00
CA GLY A 2 -41.05 8.61 -5.63
C GLY A 2 -39.92 9.14 -4.74
N SER A 3 -40.26 9.96 -3.76
CA SER A 3 -39.38 10.36 -2.66
C SER A 3 -39.26 9.21 -1.65
N GLY A 4 -38.06 8.67 -1.46
CA GLY A 4 -37.74 7.73 -0.40
C GLY A 4 -36.71 8.33 0.55
N GLU A 5 -37.12 8.61 1.79
CA GLU A 5 -36.23 9.04 2.88
C GLU A 5 -35.11 8.03 3.11
N SER A 6 -33.86 8.47 2.93
CA SER A 6 -32.67 7.69 3.30
C SER A 6 -32.29 7.96 4.76
N THR A 7 -32.65 7.05 5.65
CA THR A 7 -32.11 6.99 7.01
C THR A 7 -30.64 6.56 6.97
N THR A 8 -29.72 7.41 7.40
CA THR A 8 -28.28 7.13 7.50
C THR A 8 -27.98 6.14 8.64
N ARG A 9 -27.79 4.86 8.29
CA ARG A 9 -27.35 3.82 9.23
C ARG A 9 -25.86 3.98 9.53
N LYS A 10 -25.49 4.26 10.79
CA LYS A 10 -24.09 4.28 11.23
C LYS A 10 -23.51 2.86 11.21
N VAL A 11 -22.44 2.66 10.45
CA VAL A 11 -21.65 1.42 10.39
C VAL A 11 -20.23 1.67 10.86
N SER A 12 -19.66 0.71 11.59
CA SER A 12 -18.27 0.74 12.05
C SER A 12 -17.46 -0.24 11.21
N PHE A 13 -16.27 0.18 10.79
CA PHE A 13 -15.33 -0.68 10.06
C PHE A 13 -14.33 -1.28 11.04
N GLY A 14 -14.15 -2.59 10.99
CA GLY A 14 -13.07 -3.31 11.68
C GLY A 14 -12.18 -4.01 10.66
N VAL A 15 -10.86 -4.00 10.91
CA VAL A 15 -9.86 -4.75 10.15
C VAL A 15 -9.54 -6.02 10.95
N ASP A 16 -9.55 -7.18 10.30
CA ASP A 16 -9.16 -8.46 10.93
C ASP A 16 -7.65 -8.72 10.84
N ASP A 17 -7.17 -9.80 11.48
CA ASP A 17 -5.74 -10.17 11.51
C ASP A 17 -5.17 -10.60 10.14
N GLU A 18 -5.99 -10.61 9.08
CA GLU A 18 -5.60 -10.90 7.69
C GLU A 18 -5.82 -9.69 6.75
N ASP A 19 -5.87 -8.48 7.31
CA ASP A 19 -6.07 -7.20 6.60
C ASP A 19 -7.39 -7.10 5.80
N ARG A 20 -8.41 -7.91 6.12
CA ARG A 20 -9.71 -7.84 5.44
C ARG A 20 -10.66 -6.90 6.17
N VAL A 21 -11.21 -5.92 5.45
CA VAL A 21 -12.19 -4.96 5.99
C VAL A 21 -13.56 -5.62 6.10
N ARG A 22 -14.12 -5.67 7.32
CA ARG A 22 -15.49 -6.19 7.57
C ARG A 22 -16.41 -5.09 8.09
N ILE A 23 -17.66 -5.12 7.64
CA ILE A 23 -18.72 -4.20 8.09
C ILE A 23 -19.41 -4.83 9.31
N LEU A 24 -19.19 -4.25 10.49
CA LEU A 24 -19.84 -4.71 11.72
C LEU A 24 -21.21 -4.03 11.86
N ARG A 25 -22.29 -4.82 11.78
CA ARG A 25 -23.63 -4.35 12.16
C ARG A 25 -23.65 -4.18 13.68
N GLY A 26 -23.78 -2.94 14.15
CA GLY A 26 -23.77 -2.61 15.58
C GLY A 26 -24.89 -3.33 16.34
N VAL A 27 -24.53 -4.34 17.13
CA VAL A 27 -25.38 -4.86 18.21
C VAL A 27 -25.17 -3.92 19.39
N LYS A 28 -26.24 -3.27 19.86
CA LYS A 28 -26.18 -2.42 21.06
C LYS A 28 -25.99 -3.31 22.28
N VAL A 29 -24.75 -3.50 22.71
CA VAL A 29 -24.44 -4.18 23.98
C VAL A 29 -24.73 -3.18 25.10
N MET A 30 -25.85 -3.38 25.82
CA MET A 30 -26.03 -2.74 27.12
C MET A 30 -25.08 -3.42 28.10
N LEU A 31 -24.02 -2.71 28.47
CA LEU A 31 -23.22 -3.05 29.64
C LEU A 31 -24.07 -2.83 30.88
N VAL A 32 -24.60 -3.92 31.44
CA VAL A 32 -25.04 -3.93 32.83
C VAL A 32 -23.79 -3.94 33.69
N TYR A 33 -23.51 -2.82 34.35
CA TYR A 33 -22.48 -2.75 35.39
C TYR A 33 -22.96 -3.56 36.60
N PRO A 34 -22.22 -4.57 37.08
CA PRO A 34 -22.41 -5.06 38.43
C PRO A 34 -21.80 -4.06 39.41
N SER A 35 -22.65 -3.38 40.18
CA SER A 35 -22.23 -2.62 41.36
C SER A 35 -21.57 -3.55 42.39
N PRO A 36 -20.45 -3.17 43.01
CA PRO A 36 -19.88 -3.92 44.12
C PRO A 36 -20.57 -3.45 45.40
N SER A 37 -21.53 -4.23 45.90
CA SER A 37 -22.00 -4.08 47.27
C SER A 37 -22.18 -5.47 47.84
N SER A 38 -21.33 -5.81 48.83
CA SER A 38 -21.62 -6.66 49.99
C SER A 38 -20.30 -7.05 50.64
N ARG A 39 -19.92 -6.27 51.65
CA ARG A 39 -19.05 -6.68 52.74
C ARG A 39 -19.79 -7.75 53.56
N PRO A 40 -19.12 -8.82 53.99
CA PRO A 40 -19.38 -9.39 55.32
C PRO A 40 -18.08 -9.29 56.15
N GLN A 41 -18.08 -8.56 57.27
CA GLN A 41 -18.22 -9.15 58.62
C GLN A 41 -17.28 -10.36 58.76
N GLN A 42 -16.05 -10.21 59.27
CA GLN A 42 -15.71 -9.97 60.68
C GLN A 42 -16.65 -10.66 61.68
N SER A 43 -16.44 -11.96 61.84
CA SER A 43 -16.76 -12.79 63.00
C SER A 43 -15.82 -14.00 62.89
N SER A 44 -15.14 -14.53 63.88
CA SER A 44 -15.08 -14.29 65.32
C SER A 44 -13.86 -15.09 65.78
N GLN A 45 -13.01 -14.46 66.60
CA GLN A 45 -11.97 -15.17 67.34
C GLN A 45 -12.65 -16.21 68.24
N HIS A 46 -12.35 -17.50 68.06
CA HIS A 46 -12.46 -18.49 69.12
C HIS A 46 -11.09 -19.14 69.32
N ARG A 47 -10.41 -18.59 70.32
CA ARG A 47 -9.24 -19.14 70.99
C ARG A 47 -9.76 -19.73 72.29
N PRO A 48 -9.65 -21.04 72.53
CA PRO A 48 -9.54 -21.56 73.88
C PRO A 48 -8.05 -21.59 74.22
N GLN A 49 -7.64 -20.84 75.24
CA GLN A 49 -6.40 -21.11 75.95
C GLN A 49 -6.62 -22.16 77.04
N PRO A 50 -5.56 -22.83 77.51
CA PRO A 50 -5.58 -24.22 77.89
C PRO A 50 -5.79 -24.41 79.39
N SER A 51 -6.46 -25.50 79.76
CA SER A 51 -6.42 -26.04 81.11
C SER A 51 -5.23 -27.00 81.24
N THR A 52 -4.19 -26.50 81.89
CA THR A 52 -3.06 -27.25 82.43
C THR A 52 -3.49 -28.29 83.46
N GLN A 53 -3.02 -29.51 83.25
CA GLN A 53 -2.60 -30.55 84.21
C GLN A 53 -2.07 -31.70 83.32
N SER A 54 -0.89 -32.30 83.49
CA SER A 54 -0.14 -32.57 84.70
C SER A 54 1.29 -33.05 84.36
N SER A 55 2.14 -33.03 85.42
CA SER A 55 3.28 -33.91 85.71
C SER A 55 4.56 -33.83 84.85
N THR A 56 5.56 -33.16 85.43
CA THR A 56 6.94 -33.62 85.66
C THR A 56 7.57 -34.64 84.68
N SER A 57 8.53 -34.17 83.87
CA SER A 57 9.93 -34.63 83.82
C SER A 57 10.73 -33.84 82.76
N LYS A 58 11.98 -33.44 83.08
CA LYS A 58 12.95 -32.73 82.18
C LYS A 58 13.21 -33.56 80.88
N PRO A 59 13.64 -32.97 79.72
CA PRO A 59 14.68 -31.93 79.65
C PRO A 59 14.52 -30.83 78.55
N ASP A 60 15.26 -29.74 78.73
CA ASP A 60 15.54 -28.59 77.82
C ASP A 60 16.12 -28.97 76.43
N SER A 61 16.13 -30.27 76.11
CA SER A 61 16.71 -30.89 74.90
C SER A 61 15.64 -31.29 73.88
N ARG A 62 14.47 -31.76 74.33
CA ARG A 62 13.41 -32.31 73.45
C ARG A 62 12.67 -31.24 72.63
N THR A 63 12.44 -30.05 73.20
CA THR A 63 11.84 -28.90 72.51
C THR A 63 12.80 -28.26 71.50
N LYS A 64 14.11 -28.23 71.79
CA LYS A 64 15.14 -27.80 70.85
C LYS A 64 15.26 -28.74 69.64
N GLU A 65 15.07 -30.04 69.84
CA GLU A 65 15.04 -31.02 68.75
C GLU A 65 13.80 -30.85 67.85
N GLU A 66 12.62 -30.61 68.44
CA GLU A 66 11.40 -30.30 67.69
C GLU A 66 11.51 -28.98 66.91
N GLN A 67 12.10 -27.95 67.51
CA GLN A 67 12.39 -26.67 66.85
C GLN A 67 13.31 -26.87 65.63
N ARG A 68 14.40 -27.63 65.80
CA ARG A 68 15.33 -27.96 64.70
C ARG A 68 14.65 -28.75 63.58
N ARG A 69 13.76 -29.70 63.92
CA ARG A 69 12.96 -30.42 62.92
C ARG A 69 12.04 -29.48 62.14
N TYR A 70 11.42 -28.51 62.80
CA TYR A 70 10.53 -27.55 62.15
C TYR A 70 11.29 -26.62 61.21
N GLU A 71 12.43 -26.07 61.66
CA GLU A 71 13.32 -25.26 60.83
C GLU A 71 13.87 -26.04 59.63
N GLN A 72 14.22 -27.31 59.82
CA GLN A 72 14.67 -28.18 58.74
C GLN A 72 13.56 -28.42 57.71
N LYS A 73 12.31 -28.65 58.14
CA LYS A 73 11.14 -28.75 57.25
C LYS A 73 10.88 -27.45 56.50
N GLN A 74 10.98 -26.29 57.16
CA GLN A 74 10.85 -24.99 56.49
C GLN A 74 11.94 -24.77 55.44
N LYS A 75 13.18 -25.17 55.74
CA LYS A 75 14.29 -25.05 54.81
C LYS A 75 14.08 -25.90 53.56
N ILE A 76 13.66 -27.15 53.71
CA ILE A 76 13.33 -28.05 52.59
C ILE A 76 12.20 -27.46 51.76
N HIS A 77 11.12 -26.98 52.39
CA HIS A 77 9.99 -26.38 51.67
C HIS A 77 10.39 -25.11 50.90
N LYS A 78 11.24 -24.27 51.50
CA LYS A 78 11.78 -23.06 50.85
C LYS A 78 12.68 -23.40 49.66
N GLU A 79 13.51 -24.43 49.78
CA GLU A 79 14.39 -24.92 48.71
C GLU A 79 13.59 -25.54 47.54
N GLU A 80 12.56 -26.34 47.84
CA GLU A 80 11.65 -26.89 46.83
C GLU A 80 10.92 -25.78 46.05
N LEU A 81 10.43 -24.75 46.74
CA LEU A 81 9.82 -23.58 46.09
C LEU A 81 10.82 -22.83 45.21
N ALA A 82 12.07 -22.64 45.67
CA ALA A 82 13.11 -21.99 44.88
C ALA A 82 13.46 -22.80 43.62
N LYS A 83 13.54 -24.13 43.74
CA LYS A 83 13.80 -25.04 42.61
C LYS A 83 12.64 -25.07 41.61
N ALA A 84 11.39 -25.04 42.10
CA ALA A 84 10.21 -24.91 41.26
C ALA A 84 10.21 -23.58 40.49
N ALA A 85 10.48 -22.45 41.18
CA ALA A 85 10.56 -21.14 40.56
C ALA A 85 11.69 -21.05 39.50
N GLN A 86 12.83 -21.69 39.74
CA GLN A 86 13.93 -21.77 38.77
C GLN A 86 13.52 -22.53 37.51
N ARG A 87 12.87 -23.70 37.67
CA ARG A 87 12.36 -24.49 36.53
C ARG A 87 11.33 -23.72 35.71
N GLU A 88 10.47 -22.94 36.37
CA GLU A 88 9.48 -22.12 35.68
C GLU A 88 10.14 -21.01 34.85
N ARG A 89 11.16 -20.33 35.40
CA ARG A 89 11.94 -19.32 34.68
C ARG A 89 12.69 -19.90 33.48
N GLU A 90 13.34 -21.05 33.65
CA GLU A 90 14.07 -21.73 32.57
C GLU A 90 13.11 -22.20 31.46
N ALA A 91 11.95 -22.76 31.84
CA ALA A 91 10.92 -23.14 30.89
C ALA A 91 10.35 -21.93 30.14
N ALA A 92 10.12 -20.80 30.84
CA ALA A 92 9.69 -19.55 30.23
C ALA A 92 10.74 -19.00 29.25
N MET A 93 12.01 -19.00 29.64
CA MET A 93 13.11 -18.56 28.78
C MET A 93 13.27 -19.45 27.54
N GLN A 94 13.17 -20.77 27.69
CA GLN A 94 13.20 -21.69 26.55
C GLN A 94 12.03 -21.46 25.59
N LYS A 95 10.81 -21.22 26.11
CA LYS A 95 9.64 -20.88 25.29
C LYS A 95 9.84 -19.55 24.56
N MET A 96 10.35 -18.53 25.25
CA MET A 96 10.64 -17.21 24.67
C MET A 96 11.68 -17.31 23.55
N THR A 97 12.80 -18.00 23.77
CA THR A 97 13.83 -18.21 22.75
C THR A 97 13.28 -18.93 21.51
N LYS A 98 12.42 -19.93 21.69
CA LYS A 98 11.76 -20.63 20.58
C LYS A 98 10.82 -19.70 19.80
N ALA A 99 10.03 -18.88 20.49
CA ALA A 99 9.15 -17.90 19.86
C ALA A 99 9.95 -16.85 19.06
N MET A 100 10.98 -16.26 19.68
CA MET A 100 11.86 -15.29 19.04
C MET A 100 12.56 -15.86 17.80
N ASN A 101 13.04 -17.11 17.86
CA ASN A 101 13.67 -17.75 16.71
C ASN A 101 12.68 -17.98 15.55
N ARG A 102 11.43 -18.34 15.85
CA ARG A 102 10.37 -18.49 14.83
C ARG A 102 10.04 -17.15 14.18
N GLU A 103 9.88 -16.11 14.99
CA GLU A 103 9.61 -14.75 14.51
C GLU A 103 10.77 -14.25 13.63
N ARG A 104 12.02 -14.40 14.08
CA ARG A 104 13.19 -14.03 13.29
C ARG A 104 13.26 -14.76 11.95
N GLN A 105 12.93 -16.06 11.91
CA GLN A 105 12.87 -16.82 10.66
C GLN A 105 11.75 -16.32 9.76
N HIS A 106 10.59 -15.98 10.32
CA HIS A 106 9.49 -15.40 9.57
C HIS A 106 9.90 -14.07 8.93
N THR A 107 10.41 -13.12 9.72
CA THR A 107 10.86 -11.82 9.24
C THR A 107 11.95 -11.94 8.18
N ARG A 108 12.88 -12.91 8.31
CA ARG A 108 13.89 -13.17 7.28
C ARG A 108 13.28 -13.63 5.96
N LYS A 109 12.34 -14.58 6.00
CA LYS A 109 11.64 -15.07 4.80
C LYS A 109 10.83 -13.95 4.15
N GLU A 110 10.17 -13.10 4.93
CA GLU A 110 9.45 -11.95 4.41
C GLU A 110 10.39 -10.93 3.79
N ALA A 111 11.50 -10.59 4.44
CA ALA A 111 12.50 -9.67 3.89
C ALA A 111 13.10 -10.20 2.57
N GLU A 112 13.36 -11.50 2.45
CA GLU A 112 13.82 -12.12 1.21
C GLU A 112 12.76 -12.04 0.11
N LYS A 113 11.50 -12.36 0.41
CA LYS A 113 10.38 -12.23 -0.54
C LYS A 113 10.21 -10.79 -1.01
N THR A 114 10.23 -9.83 -0.08
CA THR A 114 10.12 -8.39 -0.39
C THR A 114 11.28 -7.93 -1.27
N LYS A 115 12.51 -8.40 -0.98
CA LYS A 115 13.69 -8.10 -1.81
C LYS A 115 13.54 -8.69 -3.23
N GLN A 116 13.06 -9.92 -3.36
CA GLN A 116 12.81 -10.53 -4.67
C GLN A 116 11.75 -9.76 -5.47
N LEU A 117 10.64 -9.39 -4.82
CA LEU A 117 9.58 -8.62 -5.46
C LEU A 117 10.07 -7.23 -5.89
N ALA A 118 10.85 -6.54 -5.04
CA ALA A 118 11.45 -5.25 -5.37
C ALA A 118 12.39 -5.35 -6.59
N GLN A 119 13.21 -6.41 -6.68
CA GLN A 119 14.06 -6.64 -7.84
C GLN A 119 13.25 -6.91 -9.12
N GLN A 120 12.15 -7.67 -9.03
CA GLN A 120 11.27 -7.91 -10.16
C GLN A 120 10.61 -6.61 -10.64
N LEU A 121 10.12 -5.79 -9.71
CA LEU A 121 9.54 -4.48 -10.03
C LEU A 121 10.57 -3.58 -10.71
N GLN A 122 11.78 -3.46 -10.14
CA GLN A 122 12.85 -2.68 -10.74
C GLN A 122 13.18 -3.14 -12.18
N LYS A 123 13.19 -4.46 -12.43
CA LYS A 123 13.40 -5.01 -13.77
C LYS A 123 12.25 -4.67 -14.72
N LYS A 124 11.00 -4.72 -14.26
CA LYS A 124 9.84 -4.33 -15.07
C LYS A 124 9.84 -2.83 -15.36
N ASP A 125 10.20 -2.00 -14.39
CA ASP A 125 10.32 -0.56 -14.57
C ASP A 125 11.41 -0.19 -15.58
N SER A 126 12.56 -0.87 -15.54
CA SER A 126 13.63 -0.63 -16.51
C SER A 126 13.22 -1.05 -17.93
N GLN A 127 12.51 -2.18 -18.06
CA GLN A 127 11.95 -2.62 -19.33
C GLN A 127 10.92 -1.62 -19.89
N LEU A 128 10.02 -1.12 -19.04
CA LEU A 128 9.02 -0.13 -19.44
C LEU A 128 9.68 1.19 -19.85
N LYS A 129 10.69 1.66 -19.11
CA LYS A 129 11.44 2.87 -19.47
C LYS A 129 12.18 2.73 -20.81
N ALA A 130 12.80 1.58 -21.06
CA ALA A 130 13.47 1.32 -22.33
C ALA A 130 12.48 1.30 -23.50
N LEU A 131 11.31 0.69 -23.29
CA LEU A 131 10.24 0.64 -24.29
C LEU A 131 9.66 2.04 -24.58
N ASP A 132 9.40 2.83 -23.54
CA ASP A 132 8.95 4.22 -23.66
C ASP A 132 9.96 5.07 -24.43
N ALA A 133 11.25 4.95 -24.10
CA ALA A 133 12.32 5.63 -24.83
C ALA A 133 12.36 5.22 -26.32
N PHE A 134 12.20 3.93 -26.62
CA PHE A 134 12.13 3.44 -28.00
C PHE A 134 10.96 4.06 -28.76
N TYR A 135 9.75 4.06 -28.19
CA TYR A 135 8.59 4.65 -28.86
C TYR A 135 8.70 6.16 -29.02
N LYS A 136 9.23 6.88 -28.02
CA LYS A 136 9.50 8.31 -28.14
C LYS A 136 10.47 8.63 -29.27
N GLU A 137 11.53 7.85 -29.42
CA GLU A 137 12.48 8.00 -30.53
C GLU A 137 11.79 7.72 -31.88
N GLN A 138 10.98 6.65 -31.98
CA GLN A 138 10.23 6.35 -33.19
C GLN A 138 9.26 7.47 -33.57
N LEU A 139 8.56 8.05 -32.58
CA LEU A 139 7.67 9.19 -32.78
C LEU A 139 8.45 10.43 -33.24
N ALA A 140 9.56 10.77 -32.59
CA ALA A 140 10.40 11.90 -32.99
C ALA A 140 10.94 11.75 -34.43
N GLN A 141 11.31 10.53 -34.83
CA GLN A 141 11.72 10.24 -36.21
C GLN A 141 10.57 10.33 -37.21
N LEU A 142 9.37 9.89 -36.83
CA LEU A 142 8.18 10.05 -37.65
C LEU A 142 7.82 11.53 -37.81
N GLU A 143 7.79 12.28 -36.71
CA GLU A 143 7.54 13.72 -36.70
C GLU A 143 8.53 14.45 -37.60
N LYS A 144 9.84 14.18 -37.49
CA LYS A 144 10.85 14.75 -38.39
C LYS A 144 10.55 14.44 -39.86
N ARG A 145 10.17 13.20 -40.20
CA ARG A 145 9.82 12.81 -41.57
C ARG A 145 8.55 13.50 -42.08
N VAL A 146 7.56 13.71 -41.22
CA VAL A 146 6.31 14.41 -41.57
C VAL A 146 6.56 15.91 -41.73
N HIS A 147 7.28 16.55 -40.81
CA HIS A 147 7.64 17.96 -40.89
C HIS A 147 8.55 18.24 -42.10
N ALA A 148 9.52 17.36 -42.39
CA ALA A 148 10.35 17.47 -43.59
C ALA A 148 9.55 17.33 -44.89
N ARG A 149 8.42 16.60 -44.86
CA ARG A 149 7.49 16.50 -45.98
C ARG A 149 6.56 17.71 -46.13
N ASN A 150 6.66 18.69 -45.23
CA ASN A 150 5.94 19.96 -45.23
C ASN A 150 4.46 19.76 -45.64
N THR A 151 3.67 19.29 -44.67
CA THR A 151 2.24 18.95 -44.87
C THR A 151 1.33 20.17 -44.91
N ASP A 152 1.90 21.38 -44.88
CA ASP A 152 1.12 22.60 -44.93
C ASP A 152 0.34 22.68 -46.25
N PRO A 153 -0.96 23.05 -46.20
CA PRO A 153 -1.75 23.19 -47.39
C PRO A 153 -1.14 24.26 -48.29
N VAL A 154 -0.80 23.86 -49.52
CA VAL A 154 -0.20 24.76 -50.50
C VAL A 154 -1.13 25.96 -50.72
N CYS A 155 -0.56 27.17 -50.71
CA CYS A 155 -1.27 28.42 -50.94
C CYS A 155 -2.31 28.78 -49.86
N ALA A 156 -2.22 28.26 -48.63
CA ALA A 156 -3.18 28.49 -47.54
C ALA A 156 -3.53 29.97 -47.29
N GLY A 157 -2.52 30.86 -47.34
CA GLY A 157 -2.71 32.30 -47.19
C GLY A 157 -3.57 32.92 -48.31
N LEU A 158 -3.22 32.64 -49.56
CA LEU A 158 -3.99 33.09 -50.73
C LEU A 158 -5.39 32.47 -50.77
N GLN A 159 -5.53 31.21 -50.35
CA GLN A 159 -6.82 30.53 -50.21
C GLN A 159 -7.72 31.23 -49.20
N SER A 160 -7.16 31.68 -48.07
CA SER A 160 -7.93 32.41 -47.06
C SER A 160 -8.37 33.78 -47.59
N GLN A 161 -7.47 34.50 -48.26
CA GLN A 161 -7.75 35.82 -48.83
C GLN A 161 -8.81 35.76 -49.95
N ILE A 162 -8.70 34.83 -50.90
CA ILE A 162 -9.66 34.71 -52.01
C ILE A 162 -11.05 34.34 -51.50
N LEU A 163 -11.14 33.47 -50.50
CA LEU A 163 -12.41 33.11 -49.87
C LEU A 163 -13.02 34.32 -49.14
N SER A 164 -12.22 35.18 -48.51
CA SER A 164 -12.74 36.41 -47.89
C SER A 164 -13.25 37.39 -48.93
N CYS A 165 -12.49 37.62 -50.00
CA CYS A 165 -12.87 38.54 -51.05
C CYS A 165 -14.24 38.18 -51.68
N TYR A 166 -14.47 36.91 -51.99
CA TYR A 166 -15.75 36.47 -52.56
C TYR A 166 -16.92 36.54 -51.58
N ARG A 167 -16.67 36.37 -50.27
CA ARG A 167 -17.71 36.58 -49.25
C ARG A 167 -18.13 38.05 -49.16
N GLU A 168 -17.16 38.95 -49.31
CA GLU A 168 -17.38 40.40 -49.19
C GLU A 168 -17.90 41.02 -50.50
N ASN A 169 -17.66 40.39 -51.65
CA ASN A 169 -18.01 40.90 -52.99
C ASN A 169 -18.81 39.88 -53.80
N GLY A 170 -19.92 39.39 -53.25
CA GLY A 170 -20.71 38.31 -53.84
C GLY A 170 -21.35 38.67 -55.19
N ASP A 171 -21.83 39.90 -55.34
CA ASP A 171 -22.40 40.47 -56.57
C ASP A 171 -21.33 41.06 -57.52
N GLN A 172 -20.13 41.31 -56.99
CA GLN A 172 -19.01 41.96 -57.70
C GLN A 172 -17.76 41.08 -57.73
N THR A 173 -17.94 39.79 -58.05
CA THR A 173 -16.89 38.76 -58.04
C THR A 173 -15.66 39.11 -58.89
N LEU A 174 -15.83 39.91 -59.95
CA LEU A 174 -14.75 40.38 -60.80
C LEU A 174 -13.73 41.26 -60.05
N ARG A 175 -14.08 41.87 -58.91
CA ARG A 175 -13.14 42.60 -58.05
C ARG A 175 -12.08 41.68 -57.42
N CYS A 176 -12.39 40.40 -57.26
CA CYS A 176 -11.48 39.39 -56.73
C CYS A 176 -10.59 38.74 -57.81
N SER A 177 -10.66 39.20 -59.06
CA SER A 177 -9.98 38.57 -60.21
C SER A 177 -8.47 38.46 -60.03
N ASP A 178 -7.82 39.50 -59.52
CA ASP A 178 -6.36 39.48 -59.39
C ASP A 178 -5.90 38.55 -58.26
N LEU A 179 -6.71 38.46 -57.19
CA LEU A 179 -6.49 37.51 -56.11
C LEU A 179 -6.72 36.06 -56.56
N ALA A 180 -7.73 35.84 -57.43
CA ALA A 180 -7.98 34.56 -58.07
C ALA A 180 -6.83 34.13 -58.99
N LYS A 181 -6.30 35.06 -59.79
CA LYS A 181 -5.11 34.81 -60.63
C LYS A 181 -3.90 34.44 -59.77
N ALA A 182 -3.63 35.18 -58.69
CA ALA A 182 -2.52 34.91 -57.79
C ALA A 182 -2.64 33.52 -57.13
N TYR A 183 -3.84 33.16 -56.66
CA TYR A 183 -4.10 31.83 -56.09
C TYR A 183 -3.87 30.71 -57.11
N MET A 184 -4.39 30.86 -58.33
CA MET A 184 -4.21 29.88 -59.41
C MET A 184 -2.74 29.75 -59.83
N GLN A 185 -2.00 30.86 -59.91
CA GLN A 185 -0.56 30.84 -60.19
C GLN A 185 0.21 30.08 -59.11
N CYS A 186 -0.13 30.30 -57.84
CA CYS A 186 0.47 29.56 -56.72
C CYS A 186 0.18 28.04 -56.83
N ILE A 187 -1.05 27.63 -57.11
CA ILE A 187 -1.40 26.22 -57.31
C ILE A 187 -0.60 25.60 -58.47
N ASN A 188 -0.52 26.31 -59.60
CA ASN A 188 0.16 25.81 -60.78
C ASN A 188 1.67 25.70 -60.57
N ALA A 189 2.28 26.68 -59.89
CA ALA A 189 3.68 26.62 -59.51
C ALA A 189 3.95 25.41 -58.60
N ALA A 190 3.09 25.17 -57.60
CA ALA A 190 3.24 24.04 -56.70
C ALA A 190 3.04 22.68 -57.37
N LYS A 191 2.07 22.57 -58.30
CA LYS A 191 1.89 21.38 -59.14
C LYS A 191 3.14 21.09 -59.97
N LYS A 192 3.73 22.13 -60.56
CA LYS A 192 4.96 22.02 -61.35
C LYS A 192 6.11 21.48 -60.49
N VAL A 193 6.33 22.04 -59.30
CA VAL A 193 7.37 21.56 -58.36
C VAL A 193 7.16 20.10 -57.97
N ARG A 194 5.93 19.68 -57.65
CA ARG A 194 5.63 18.27 -57.31
C ARG A 194 5.94 17.29 -58.45
N VAL A 195 5.63 17.67 -59.69
CA VAL A 195 5.91 16.84 -60.87
C VAL A 195 7.42 16.73 -61.13
N PHE A 196 8.17 17.82 -61.01
CA PHE A 196 9.63 17.80 -61.15
C PHE A 196 10.30 16.95 -60.07
N SER A 197 9.90 17.08 -58.80
CA SER A 197 10.46 16.27 -57.71
C SER A 197 10.17 14.77 -57.83
N HIS A 198 9.05 14.37 -58.46
CA HIS A 198 8.74 12.96 -58.71
C HIS A 198 9.67 12.35 -59.77
N LEU A 199 9.89 13.08 -60.87
CA LEU A 199 10.78 12.64 -61.96
C LEU A 199 12.24 12.54 -61.49
N ASP A 200 12.70 13.45 -60.63
CA ASP A 200 14.05 13.40 -60.05
C ASP A 200 14.26 12.17 -59.15
N LEU A 201 13.24 11.79 -58.37
CA LEU A 201 13.28 10.59 -57.52
C LEU A 201 13.26 9.29 -58.33
N GLU A 202 12.53 9.26 -59.44
CA GLU A 202 12.53 8.12 -60.37
C GLU A 202 13.87 7.99 -61.10
N TYR A 203 14.45 9.09 -61.57
CA TYR A 203 15.78 9.10 -62.18
C TYR A 203 16.88 8.63 -61.22
N GLN A 204 16.88 9.09 -59.96
CA GLN A 204 17.82 8.63 -58.94
C GLN A 204 17.64 7.15 -58.56
N ARG A 205 16.43 6.62 -58.67
CA ARG A 205 16.14 5.19 -58.42
C ARG A 205 16.59 4.32 -59.59
N SER A 206 16.48 4.79 -60.83
CA SER A 206 17.00 4.12 -62.02
C SER A 206 18.54 4.16 -62.13
N ALA A 207 19.20 5.19 -61.60
CA ALA A 207 20.66 5.32 -61.66
C ALA A 207 21.44 4.52 -60.58
N LYS A 208 20.73 3.91 -59.61
CA LYS A 208 21.31 3.06 -58.55
C LYS A 208 21.04 1.55 -58.76
N GLY A 209 20.50 1.18 -59.92
CA GLY A 209 20.31 -0.21 -60.36
C GLY A 209 21.44 -0.67 -61.25
#